data_AF-A0A9D7X312-F1
#
_entry.id   AF-A0A9D7X312-F1
#
_cell.length_a   1.000
_cell.length_b   1.000
_cell.length_c   1.000
_cell.angle_alpha   90.00
_cell.angle_beta   90.00
_cell.angle_gamma   90.00
#
_symmetry.space_group_name_H-M   'P 1'
#
loop_
_entity.id
_entity.type
_entity.pdbx_description
1 polymer ?
#
loop_
_entity_poly.entity_id
_entity_poly.type
_entity_poly.pdbx_seq_one_letter_code
_entity_poly.pdbx_strand_id
1 'polypeptide(L)'
;MAIFSASKGYKDHCLDLQNGDSLYLFSDGIIHQFGGGNGRKKFSLKQLTDLLEHHANHDLEHIKATTDKAFNDWKAIRTRRTMYC
;
A
#
# COMPACT_ATOMS: atom_id res chain seq x y z
N MET A 1 -10.39 -29.80 9.00
CA MET A 1 -9.04 -29.24 9.16
C MET A 1 -8.28 -29.52 7.87
N ALA A 2 -8.23 -28.56 6.95
CA ALA A 2 -7.50 -28.72 5.70
C ALA A 2 -6.02 -28.40 5.96
N ILE A 3 -5.18 -29.43 5.97
CA ILE A 3 -3.73 -29.26 5.99
C ILE A 3 -3.34 -28.86 4.56
N PHE A 4 -2.91 -27.61 4.38
CA PHE A 4 -2.38 -27.15 3.11
C PHE A 4 -1.05 -27.88 2.87
N SER A 5 -1.11 -28.99 2.14
CA SER A 5 0.07 -29.71 1.64
C SER A 5 0.72 -28.82 0.58
N ALA A 6 1.67 -27.98 0.99
CA ALA A 6 2.45 -27.14 0.10
C ALA A 6 3.40 -28.01 -0.75
N SER A 7 2.89 -28.55 -1.86
CA SER A 7 3.66 -29.38 -2.80
C SER A 7 4.30 -28.57 -3.93
N LYS A 8 4.56 -27.28 -3.72
CA LYS A 8 5.30 -26.41 -4.66
C LYS A 8 6.47 -25.80 -3.91
N GLY A 9 7.69 -26.08 -4.36
CA GLY A 9 8.91 -25.55 -3.76
C GLY A 9 8.87 -24.03 -3.70
N TYR A 10 9.03 -23.48 -2.50
CA TYR A 10 9.29 -22.06 -2.32
C TYR A 10 10.78 -21.80 -2.52
N LYS A 11 11.11 -20.60 -2.98
CA LYS A 11 12.50 -20.14 -3.07
C LYS A 11 12.75 -19.19 -1.92
N ASP A 12 13.75 -19.51 -1.11
CA ASP A 12 14.20 -18.60 -0.06
C ASP A 12 14.98 -17.43 -0.69
N HIS A 13 14.69 -16.23 -0.19
CA HIS A 13 15.39 -15.00 -0.56
C HIS A 13 16.07 -14.45 0.69
N CYS A 14 17.39 -14.57 0.75
CA CYS A 14 18.20 -14.02 1.84
C CYS A 14 18.72 -12.64 1.43
N LEU A 15 18.59 -11.67 2.34
CA LEU A 15 19.04 -10.29 2.17
C LEU A 15 19.82 -9.90 3.43
N ASP A 16 21.03 -9.39 3.26
CA ASP A 16 21.81 -8.83 4.36
C ASP A 16 21.36 -7.38 4.60
N LEU A 17 20.80 -7.11 5.77
CA LEU A 17 20.33 -5.76 6.16
C LEU A 17 21.39 -5.06 7.02
N GLN A 18 21.61 -3.78 6.74
CA GLN A 18 22.48 -2.91 7.52
C GLN A 18 21.67 -1.97 8.43
N ASN A 19 22.34 -1.40 9.43
CA ASN A 19 21.71 -0.41 10.29
C ASN A 19 21.30 0.83 9.48
N GLY A 20 20.04 1.24 9.60
CA GLY A 20 19.45 2.31 8.79
C GLY A 20 18.63 1.82 7.59
N ASP A 21 18.72 0.54 7.22
CA ASP A 21 17.88 -0.02 6.16
C ASP A 21 16.43 -0.20 6.65
N SER A 22 15.48 0.02 5.73
CA SER A 22 14.04 -0.16 5.96
C SER A 22 13.44 -1.07 4.91
N LEU A 23 12.72 -2.10 5.35
CA LEU A 23 12.03 -3.06 4.49
C LEU A 23 10.53 -2.83 4.52
N TYR A 24 9.92 -2.68 3.34
CA TYR A 24 8.48 -2.48 3.19
C TYR A 24 7.87 -3.64 2.39
N LEU A 25 6.78 -4.21 2.93
CA LEU A 25 6.03 -5.30 2.30
C LEU A 25 4.57 -4.86 2.15
N PHE A 26 4.04 -4.99 0.94
CA PHE A 26 2.65 -4.67 0.64
C PHE A 26 2.04 -5.71 -0.28
N SER A 27 0.73 -5.90 -0.14
CA SER A 27 -0.05 -6.80 -1.00
C SER A 27 -0.52 -6.09 -2.27
N ASP A 28 -0.79 -6.86 -3.33
CA ASP A 28 -1.38 -6.37 -4.59
C ASP A 28 -2.73 -5.68 -4.38
N GLY A 29 -3.38 -5.90 -3.23
CA GLY A 29 -4.62 -5.22 -2.85
C GLY A 29 -4.52 -3.69 -2.86
N ILE A 30 -3.34 -3.10 -2.69
CA ILE A 30 -3.16 -1.63 -2.76
C ILE A 30 -3.23 -1.13 -4.21
N ILE A 31 -2.55 -1.80 -5.14
CA ILE A 31 -2.44 -1.37 -6.55
C ILE A 31 -3.69 -1.67 -7.38
N HIS A 32 -4.49 -2.65 -6.96
CA HIS A 32 -5.71 -3.06 -7.65
C HIS A 32 -6.95 -2.24 -7.27
N GLN A 33 -6.84 -1.31 -6.32
CA GLN A 33 -7.96 -0.44 -5.96
C GLN A 33 -8.10 0.73 -6.95
N PHE A 34 -9.36 1.07 -7.25
CA PHE A 34 -9.73 2.22 -8.07
C PHE A 34 -10.28 3.34 -7.17
N GLY A 35 -9.82 4.57 -7.40
CA GLY A 35 -10.17 5.74 -6.59
C GLY A 35 -9.85 7.06 -7.31
N GLY A 36 -9.64 8.13 -6.54
CA GLY A 36 -9.32 9.48 -7.03
C GLY A 36 -10.47 10.21 -7.72
N GLY A 37 -10.18 11.43 -8.22
CA GLY A 37 -11.07 12.42 -8.89
C GLY A 37 -12.41 11.93 -9.42
N ASN A 38 -12.37 10.85 -10.23
CA ASN A 38 -13.53 10.26 -10.89
C ASN A 38 -13.57 8.72 -10.78
N GLY A 39 -12.91 8.12 -9.78
CA GLY A 39 -12.77 6.66 -9.62
C GLY A 39 -11.90 5.97 -10.69
N ARG A 40 -11.22 6.75 -11.54
CA ARG A 40 -10.43 6.25 -12.68
C ARG A 40 -8.92 6.19 -12.42
N LYS A 41 -8.46 6.63 -11.25
CA LYS A 41 -7.04 6.68 -10.94
C LYS A 41 -6.71 5.50 -10.03
N LYS A 42 -5.94 4.53 -10.52
CA LYS A 42 -5.32 3.51 -9.69
C LYS A 42 -4.34 4.17 -8.72
N PHE A 43 -4.24 3.67 -7.50
CA PHE A 43 -3.13 4.03 -6.62
C PHE A 43 -1.89 3.36 -7.20
N SER A 44 -1.03 4.15 -7.85
CA SER A 44 0.10 3.56 -8.56
C SER A 44 1.16 3.10 -7.56
N LEU A 45 1.85 2.01 -7.88
CA LEU A 45 3.02 1.57 -7.12
C LEU A 45 4.03 2.72 -6.96
N LYS A 46 4.21 3.51 -8.01
CA LYS A 46 5.04 4.71 -8.00
C LYS A 46 4.65 5.72 -6.91
N GLN A 47 3.35 5.99 -6.71
CA GLN A 47 2.92 6.91 -5.65
C GLN A 47 3.23 6.36 -4.26
N LEU A 48 3.10 5.04 -4.08
CA LEU A 48 3.46 4.40 -2.81
C LEU A 48 4.97 4.48 -2.56
N THR A 49 5.80 4.14 -3.55
CA THR A 49 7.25 4.18 -3.42
C THR A 49 7.75 5.60 -3.19
N ASP A 50 7.25 6.58 -3.95
CA ASP A 50 7.63 7.99 -3.80
C ASP A 50 7.29 8.51 -2.38
N LEU A 51 6.14 8.10 -1.81
CA LEU A 51 5.77 8.44 -0.44
C LEU A 51 6.71 7.80 0.59
N LEU A 52 7.02 6.51 0.43
CA LEU A 52 7.90 5.81 1.35
C LEU A 52 9.32 6.38 1.30
N GLU A 53 9.84 6.68 0.12
CA GLU A 53 11.16 7.30 -0.07
C GLU A 53 11.21 8.71 0.55
N HIS A 54 10.17 9.52 0.36
CA HIS A 54 10.12 10.86 0.92
C HIS A 54 10.11 10.87 2.46
N HIS A 55 9.49 9.86 3.07
CA HIS A 55 9.35 9.74 4.52
C HIS A 55 10.34 8.76 5.16
N ALA A 56 11.28 8.17 4.41
CA ALA A 56 12.17 7.11 4.89
C ALA A 56 13.03 7.49 6.09
N ASN A 57 13.27 8.79 6.33
CA ASN A 57 14.05 9.29 7.46
C ASN A 57 13.23 9.52 8.75
N HIS A 58 11.93 9.26 8.72
CA HIS A 58 11.05 9.39 9.88
C HIS A 58 10.86 8.06 10.60
N ASP A 59 10.29 8.10 11.80
CA ASP A 59 9.87 6.89 12.49
C ASP A 59 8.76 6.14 11.71
N LEU A 60 8.67 4.84 11.95
CA LEU A 60 7.70 3.98 11.26
C LEU A 60 6.25 4.39 11.53
N GLU A 61 5.98 5.02 12.69
CA GLU A 61 4.65 5.50 13.05
C GLU A 61 4.22 6.69 12.18
N HIS A 62 5.12 7.64 11.94
CA HIS A 62 4.92 8.77 11.05
C HIS A 62 4.78 8.33 9.60
N ILE A 63 5.61 7.39 9.15
CA ILE A 63 5.50 6.81 7.80
C ILE A 63 4.13 6.17 7.63
N LYS A 64 3.71 5.32 8.58
CA LYS A 64 2.39 4.69 8.58
C LYS A 64 1.27 5.73 8.54
N ALA A 65 1.29 6.72 9.44
CA ALA A 65 0.25 7.74 9.52
C ALA A 65 0.15 8.55 8.22
N THR A 66 1.29 8.87 7.60
CA THR A 66 1.33 9.64 6.36
C THR A 66 0.87 8.82 5.16
N THR A 67 1.30 7.56 5.05
CA THR A 67 0.82 6.62 4.02
C THR A 67 -0.68 6.35 4.16
N ASP A 68 -1.18 6.12 5.38
CA ASP A 68 -2.60 5.91 5.66
C ASP A 68 -3.41 7.15 5.27
N LYS A 69 -2.93 8.35 5.60
CA LYS A 69 -3.58 9.60 5.22
C LYS A 69 -3.61 9.75 3.69
N ALA A 70 -2.48 9.63 3.02
CA ALA A 70 -2.40 9.77 1.56
C ALA A 70 -3.28 8.76 0.82
N PHE A 71 -3.35 7.52 1.32
CA PHE A 71 -4.23 6.49 0.79
C PHE A 71 -5.70 6.82 1.01
N ASN A 72 -6.09 7.26 2.21
CA ASN A 72 -7.46 7.66 2.51
C ASN A 72 -7.89 8.89 1.71
N ASP A 73 -7.03 9.89 1.55
CA ASP A 73 -7.28 11.09 0.74
C ASP A 73 -7.48 10.72 -0.74
N TRP A 74 -6.66 9.80 -1.27
CA TRP A 74 -6.85 9.27 -2.62
C TRP A 74 -8.17 8.49 -2.77
N LYS A 75 -8.57 7.74 -1.73
CA LYS A 75 -9.82 6.96 -1.71
C LYS A 75 -11.06 7.85 -1.55
N ALA A 76 -10.93 8.97 -0.85
CA ALA A 76 -12.02 9.84 -0.45
C ALA A 76 -12.50 10.77 -1.58
N ILE A 77 -13.15 10.17 -2.58
CA ILE A 77 -14.28 10.82 -3.27
C ILE A 77 -15.49 9.93 -3.05
N ARG A 78 -16.19 10.17 -1.94
CA ARG A 78 -17.58 9.74 -1.82
C ARG A 78 -18.33 10.59 -2.84
N THR A 79 -18.80 9.97 -3.91
CA THR A 79 -19.91 10.49 -4.71
C THR A 79 -20.90 11.09 -3.71
N ARG A 80 -21.16 12.40 -3.78
CA ARG A 80 -22.38 12.93 -3.17
C ARG A 80 -23.48 12.05 -3.74
N ARG A 81 -24.03 11.13 -2.93
CA ARG A 81 -25.26 10.44 -3.30
C ARG A 81 -26.23 11.57 -3.58
N THR A 82 -26.48 11.81 -4.85
CA THR A 82 -27.63 12.60 -5.27
C THR A 82 -28.81 12.00 -4.55
N MET A 83 -29.43 12.86 -3.75
CA MET A 83 -30.73 12.65 -3.15
C MET A 83 -31.68 12.36 -4.31
N TYR A 84 -32.12 11.10 -4.43
CA TYR A 84 -33.27 10.80 -5.26
C TYR A 84 -34.50 11.40 -4.55
N CYS A 85 -35.21 12.29 -5.26
CA CYS A 85 -36.61 12.61 -5.00
C CYS A 85 -37.44 11.41 -5.46
#